data_AF-A0A7C4MPJ3-F1
#
_entry.id   AF-A0A7C4MPJ3-F1
#
_cell.length_a   1.000
_cell.length_b   1.000
_cell.length_c   1.000
_cell.angle_alpha   90.00
_cell.angle_beta   90.00
_cell.angle_gamma   90.00
#
_symmetry.space_group_name_H-M   'P 1'
#
loop_
_entity.id
_entity.type
_entity.pdbx_description
1 polymer ?
#
loop_
_entity_poly.entity_id
_entity_poly.type
_entity_poly.pdbx_seq_one_letter_code
_entity_poly.pdbx_strand_id
1 'polypeptide(L)' 'MILGVNIDHVATIRQARKGIEPDPVMAATLAILGGADGITVHLRED' A
#
# COMPACT_ATOMS: atom_id res chain seq x y z
N MET A 1 -1.74 21.65 -1.64
CA MET A 1 -1.93 20.59 -0.62
C MET A 1 -1.52 19.29 -1.28
N ILE A 2 -0.81 18.40 -0.56
CA ILE A 2 -0.29 17.13 -1.10
C ILE A 2 -0.95 15.99 -0.33
N LEU A 3 -1.43 14.96 -1.02
CA LEU A 3 -1.99 13.74 -0.45
C LEU A 3 -0.99 12.58 -0.57
N GLY A 4 -0.48 12.12 0.57
CA GLY A 4 0.25 10.86 0.67
C GLY A 4 -0.68 9.72 1.09
N VAL A 5 -0.68 8.61 0.34
CA VAL A 5 -1.47 7.42 0.69
C VAL A 5 -0.57 6.36 1.32
N ASN A 6 -0.89 5.97 2.56
CA ASN A 6 -0.24 4.84 3.22
C ASN A 6 -0.87 3.52 2.75
N ILE A 7 -0.05 2.56 2.33
CA ILE A 7 -0.48 1.26 1.79
C ILE A 7 -0.18 0.06 2.70
N ASP A 8 0.28 0.27 3.94
CA ASP A 8 0.73 -0.80 4.85
C ASP A 8 -0.40 -1.81 5.17
N HIS A 9 -1.65 -1.33 5.20
CA HIS A 9 -2.80 -2.19 5.49
C HIS A 9 -3.17 -3.11 4.31
N VAL A 10 -2.77 -2.80 3.09
CA VAL A 10 -2.87 -3.75 1.96
C VAL A 10 -2.00 -4.97 2.25
N ALA A 11 -0.77 -4.74 2.69
CA ALA A 11 0.13 -5.81 3.12
C ALA A 11 -0.43 -6.57 4.34
N THR A 12 -1.10 -5.89 5.27
CA THR A 12 -1.76 -6.56 6.42
C THR A 12 -2.79 -7.59 5.98
N ILE A 13 -3.66 -7.25 5.01
CA ILE A 13 -4.65 -8.20 4.47
C ILE A 13 -3.96 -9.37 3.76
N ARG A 14 -2.93 -9.10 2.94
CA ARG A 14 -2.15 -10.15 2.25
C ARG A 14 -1.51 -11.11 3.26
N GLN A 15 -0.84 -10.59 4.28
CA GLN A 15 -0.13 -11.38 5.28
C GLN A 15 -1.09 -12.20 6.15
N ALA A 16 -2.31 -11.72 6.42
CA ALA A 16 -3.33 -12.47 7.15
C ALA A 16 -3.74 -13.80 6.48
N ARG A 17 -3.39 -13.98 5.20
CA ARG A 17 -3.63 -15.21 4.43
C ARG A 17 -2.35 -15.85 3.91
N LYS A 18 -1.18 -15.25 4.15
CA LYS A 18 0.10 -15.68 3.58
C LYS A 18 0.01 -15.91 2.06
N GLY A 19 -0.83 -15.13 1.38
CA GLY A 19 -1.04 -15.18 -0.06
C GLY A 19 -0.21 -14.15 -0.81
N ILE A 20 -0.41 -14.06 -2.11
CA ILE A 20 0.19 -13.01 -2.95
C ILE A 20 -0.71 -11.78 -3.13
N GLU A 21 -2.02 -11.94 -2.90
CA GLU A 21 -3.01 -10.86 -3.03
C GLU A 21 -3.60 -10.43 -1.67
N PRO A 22 -4.00 -9.16 -1.53
CA PRO A 22 -3.79 -8.07 -2.49
C PRO A 22 -2.31 -7.63 -2.56
N ASP A 23 -1.81 -7.33 -3.76
CA ASP A 23 -0.46 -6.81 -3.95
C ASP A 23 -0.35 -5.31 -3.55
N PRO A 24 0.47 -4.94 -2.54
CA PRO A 24 0.73 -3.56 -2.18
C PRO A 24 1.32 -2.71 -3.31
N VAL A 25 2.08 -3.31 -4.23
CA VAL A 25 2.64 -2.58 -5.39
C VAL A 25 1.52 -2.15 -6.34
N MET A 26 0.59 -3.06 -6.65
CA MET A 26 -0.61 -2.71 -7.42
C MET A 26 -1.43 -1.62 -6.72
N ALA A 27 -1.60 -1.71 -5.39
CA ALA A 27 -2.31 -0.68 -4.63
C ALA A 27 -1.62 0.69 -4.69
N ALA A 28 -0.27 0.74 -4.68
CA ALA A 28 0.49 1.96 -4.88
C ALA A 28 0.17 2.59 -6.26
N THR A 29 0.16 1.77 -7.32
CA THR A 29 -0.18 2.22 -8.67
C THR A 29 -1.60 2.78 -8.73
N LEU A 30 -2.58 2.08 -8.15
CA LEU A 30 -3.97 2.53 -8.13
C LEU A 30 -4.15 3.81 -7.32
N ALA A 31 -3.42 3.99 -6.21
CA ALA A 31 -3.47 5.20 -5.42
C ALA A 31 -2.95 6.43 -6.19
N ILE A 32 -1.82 6.30 -6.92
CA ILE A 32 -1.32 7.37 -7.79
C ILE A 32 -2.32 7.69 -8.90
N LEU A 33 -2.86 6.67 -9.59
CA LEU A 33 -3.91 6.85 -10.61
C LEU A 33 -5.18 7.48 -10.03
N GLY A 34 -5.46 7.24 -8.75
CA GLY A 34 -6.56 7.83 -7.99
C GLY A 34 -6.32 9.27 -7.50
N GLY A 35 -5.18 9.87 -7.81
CA GLY A 35 -4.86 11.26 -7.46
C GLY A 35 -4.00 11.44 -6.22
N ALA A 36 -3.38 10.39 -5.70
CA ALA A 36 -2.33 10.54 -4.69
C ALA A 36 -1.10 11.21 -5.29
N ASP A 37 -0.50 12.14 -4.56
CA ASP A 37 0.74 12.79 -4.95
C ASP A 37 1.97 11.96 -4.54
N GLY A 38 1.80 11.02 -3.61
CA GLY A 38 2.87 10.14 -3.15
C GLY A 38 2.36 8.93 -2.38
N ILE A 39 3.24 7.94 -2.22
CA ILE A 39 2.96 6.70 -1.48
C ILE A 39 3.82 6.67 -0.23
N THR A 40 3.19 6.29 0.88
CA THR A 40 3.86 6.09 2.17
C THR A 40 3.88 4.61 2.50
N VAL A 41 5.05 4.11 2.92
CA VAL A 41 5.22 2.74 3.40
C VAL A 41 6.03 2.79 4.70
N HIS A 42 5.64 2.00 5.68
CA HIS A 42 6.40 1.79 6.90
C HIS A 42 6.93 0.35 6.94
N LEU A 43 8.20 0.16 6.56
CA LEU A 43 8.87 -1.11 6.76
C LEU A 43 9.10 -1.31 8.25
N ARG A 44 8.52 -2.38 8.82
CA ARG A 44 8.68 -2.73 10.23
C ARG A 44 9.88 -3.66 10.43
N GLU A 45 10.35 -3.75 11.66
CA GLU A 45 11.46 -4.63 12.06
C GLU A 45 11.06 -6.11 12.17
N ASP A 46 9.80 -6.38 12.50
CA ASP A 46 9.23 -7.74 12.62
C ASP A 46 8.88 -8.37 11.25
#